data_AF-A0A0A7LDC3-F1
#
_entry.id   AF-A0A0A7LDC3-F1
#
_cell.length_a   1.000
_cell.length_b   1.000
_cell.length_c   1.000
_cell.angle_alpha   90.00
_cell.angle_beta   90.00
_cell.angle_gamma   90.00
#
_symmetry.space_group_name_H-M   'P 1'
#
loop_
_entity.id
_entity.type
_entity.pdbx_description
1 polymer ?
#
loop_
_entity_poly.entity_id
_entity_poly.type
_entity_poly.pdbx_seq_one_letter_code
_entity_poly.pdbx_strand_id
1 'polypeptide(L)' 'MGIEERADGIQNSFESKTKNLGRGKYGRILKMARTPTREEYKKTCYIAALGMIVVGAVGFAIMWIMTYLPDYF' A
#
# COMPACT_ATOMS: atom_id res chain seq x y z
N MET A 1 -9.40 43.44 11.38
CA MET A 1 -8.60 43.54 10.14
C MET A 1 -7.22 42.89 10.30
N GLY A 2 -7.12 41.68 10.87
CA GLY A 2 -5.82 40.99 11.05
C GLY A 2 -5.87 39.46 10.91
N ILE A 3 -7.08 38.90 10.82
CA ILE A 3 -7.35 37.48 10.61
C ILE A 3 -7.59 37.18 9.13
N GLU A 4 -8.22 38.09 8.39
CA GLU A 4 -8.48 37.96 6.94
C GLU A 4 -7.17 37.99 6.14
N GLU A 5 -6.27 38.92 6.43
CA GLU A 5 -4.97 39.03 5.76
C GLU A 5 -4.05 37.81 6.03
N ARG A 6 -4.16 37.21 7.23
CA ARG A 6 -3.47 35.96 7.57
C ARG A 6 -4.09 34.74 6.88
N ALA A 7 -5.41 34.75 6.65
CA ALA A 7 -6.10 33.69 5.93
C ALA A 7 -5.75 33.70 4.44
N ASP A 8 -5.71 34.88 3.82
CA ASP A 8 -5.33 35.04 2.40
C ASP A 8 -3.88 34.58 2.13
N GLY A 9 -2.93 34.86 3.03
CA GLY A 9 -1.54 34.42 2.88
C GLY A 9 -1.36 32.90 2.95
N ILE A 10 -2.13 32.23 3.81
CA ILE A 10 -2.09 30.77 3.98
C ILE A 10 -2.77 30.06 2.79
N GLN A 11 -3.87 30.61 2.29
CA GLN A 11 -4.63 30.05 1.18
C GLN A 11 -3.82 30.08 -0.13
N ASN A 12 -3.13 31.20 -0.40
CA ASN A 12 -2.30 31.37 -1.60
C ASN A 12 -1.04 30.46 -1.64
N SER A 13 -0.45 30.16 -0.47
CA SER A 13 0.70 29.25 -0.39
C SER A 13 0.31 27.77 -0.55
N PHE A 14 -0.91 27.39 -0.20
CA PHE A 14 -1.41 26.03 -0.35
C PHE A 14 -1.91 25.75 -1.78
N GLU A 15 -2.60 26.71 -2.39
CA GLU A 15 -3.14 26.61 -3.74
C GLU A 15 -2.04 26.47 -4.81
N SER A 16 -0.93 27.22 -4.65
CA SER A 16 0.22 27.18 -5.57
C SER A 16 1.03 25.88 -5.50
N LYS A 17 1.16 25.25 -4.32
CA LYS A 17 1.79 23.92 -4.16
C LYS A 17 0.94 22.80 -4.75
N THR A 18 -0.38 22.85 -4.54
CA THR A 18 -1.32 21.84 -5.07
C THR A 18 -1.43 21.88 -6.60
N LYS A 19 -1.40 23.07 -7.21
CA LYS A 19 -1.54 23.22 -8.68
C LYS A 19 -0.41 22.56 -9.49
N ASN A 20 0.77 22.40 -8.89
CA ASN A 20 1.95 21.79 -9.54
C ASN A 20 2.18 20.31 -9.18
N LEU A 21 1.58 19.82 -8.08
CA LEU A 21 1.80 18.47 -7.57
C LEU A 21 1.21 17.38 -8.49
N GLY A 22 0.16 17.70 -9.26
CA GLY A 22 -0.49 16.77 -10.19
C GLY A 22 0.05 16.77 -11.63
N ARG A 23 0.92 17.72 -12.01
CA ARG A 23 1.32 17.97 -13.41
C ARG A 23 2.79 17.70 -13.72
N GLY A 24 3.55 17.21 -12.74
CA GLY A 24 4.95 16.79 -12.92
C GLY A 24 5.09 15.48 -13.72
N LYS A 25 6.33 15.14 -14.10
CA LYS A 25 6.70 13.92 -14.86
C LYS A 25 6.02 12.65 -14.32
N TYR A 26 5.98 12.50 -12.99
CA TYR A 26 5.40 11.33 -12.31
C TYR A 26 3.86 11.30 -12.27
N GLY A 27 3.20 12.46 -12.24
CA GLY A 27 1.73 12.52 -12.31
C GLY A 27 1.20 12.04 -13.66
N ARG A 28 1.94 12.29 -14.74
CA ARG A 28 1.63 11.77 -16.09
C ARG A 28 1.78 10.25 -16.16
N ILE A 29 2.79 9.70 -15.48
CA ILE A 29 3.07 8.25 -15.46
C ILE A 29 1.98 7.51 -14.67
N LEU A 30 1.61 8.02 -13.49
CA LEU A 30 0.50 7.46 -12.70
C LEU A 30 -0.82 7.49 -13.47
N LYS A 31 -1.06 8.55 -14.26
CA LYS A 31 -2.26 8.65 -15.11
C LYS A 31 -2.25 7.68 -16.32
N MET A 32 -1.07 7.24 -16.75
CA MET A 32 -0.92 6.20 -17.79
C MET A 32 -0.96 4.78 -17.23
N ALA A 33 -0.83 4.60 -15.91
CA ALA A 33 -0.93 3.28 -15.30
C ALA A 33 -2.36 2.73 -15.44
N ARG A 34 -2.48 1.47 -15.86
CA ARG A 34 -3.78 0.80 -15.96
C ARG A 34 -4.30 0.52 -14.55
N THR A 35 -5.42 1.14 -14.20
CA THR A 35 -6.12 0.80 -12.95
C THR A 35 -6.62 -0.64 -13.06
N PRO A 36 -6.29 -1.53 -12.11
CA PRO A 36 -6.69 -2.93 -12.19
C PRO A 36 -8.21 -3.04 -12.09
N THR A 37 -8.79 -3.98 -12.85
CA THR A 37 -10.20 -4.33 -12.68
C THR A 37 -10.40 -5.08 -11.35
N ARG A 38 -11.64 -5.05 -10.81
CA ARG A 38 -11.95 -5.75 -9.55
C ARG A 38 -11.69 -7.25 -9.63
N GLU A 39 -11.83 -7.86 -10.81
CA GLU A 39 -11.57 -9.28 -11.02
C GLU A 39 -10.08 -9.60 -11.07
N GLU A 40 -9.29 -8.81 -11.80
CA GLU A 40 -7.82 -8.95 -11.83
C GLU A 40 -7.23 -8.80 -10.43
N TYR A 41 -7.67 -7.77 -9.68
CA TYR A 41 -7.23 -7.56 -8.30
C TYR A 41 -7.55 -8.75 -7.40
N LYS A 42 -8.79 -9.24 -7.44
CA LYS A 42 -9.21 -10.40 -6.64
C LYS A 42 -8.39 -11.64 -6.97
N LYS A 43 -8.17 -11.94 -8.26
CA LYS A 43 -7.34 -13.10 -8.68
C LYS A 43 -5.92 -13.00 -8.12
N THR A 44 -5.27 -11.85 -8.24
CA THR A 44 -3.93 -11.63 -7.68
C THR A 44 -3.92 -11.80 -6.16
N CYS A 45 -4.91 -11.22 -5.45
CA CYS A 45 -5.03 -11.38 -4.01
C CYS A 45 -5.21 -12.83 -3.58
N TYR A 46 -6.04 -13.61 -4.30
CA TYR A 46 -6.23 -15.03 -4.00
C TYR A 46 -4.94 -15.84 -4.17
N ILE A 47 -4.19 -15.61 -5.24
CA ILE A 47 -2.91 -16.30 -5.49
C ILE A 47 -1.89 -15.93 -4.41
N ALA A 48 -1.79 -14.65 -4.06
CA ALA A 48 -0.89 -14.18 -3.01
C ALA A 48 -1.26 -14.75 -1.64
N ALA A 49 -2.55 -14.76 -1.28
CA ALA A 49 -3.04 -15.33 -0.04
C ALA A 49 -2.76 -16.84 0.05
N LEU A 50 -2.99 -17.56 -1.05
CA LEU A 50 -2.71 -19.00 -1.12
C LEU A 50 -1.21 -19.28 -0.92
N GLY A 51 -0.33 -18.51 -1.56
CA GLY A 51 1.12 -18.63 -1.36
C GLY A 51 1.53 -18.36 0.09
N MET A 52 0.97 -17.33 0.72
CA MET A 52 1.26 -16.98 2.11
C MET A 52 0.82 -18.09 3.09
N ILE A 53 -0.33 -18.71 2.85
CA ILE A 53 -0.82 -19.85 3.64
C ILE A 53 0.12 -21.05 3.51
N VAL A 54 0.54 -21.40 2.29
CA VAL A 54 1.43 -22.55 2.06
C VAL A 54 2.78 -22.34 2.73
N VAL A 55 3.40 -21.16 2.55
CA VAL A 55 4.69 -20.85 3.18
C VAL A 55 4.56 -20.82 4.70
N GLY A 56 3.49 -20.23 5.23
CA GLY A 56 3.20 -20.22 6.66
C GLY A 56 3.01 -21.62 7.23
N ALA A 57 2.29 -22.50 6.52
CA ALA A 57 2.06 -23.89 6.94
C ALA A 57 3.36 -24.70 6.98
N VAL A 58 4.26 -24.51 6.00
CA VAL A 58 5.58 -25.17 6.00
C VAL A 58 6.43 -24.70 7.17
N GLY A 59 6.51 -23.38 7.40
CA GLY A 59 7.23 -22.83 8.55
C GLY A 59 6.64 -23.31 9.89
N PHE A 60 5.32 -23.38 9.98
CA PHE A 60 4.61 -23.91 11.15
C PHE A 60 4.87 -25.39 11.37
N ALA A 61 4.88 -26.20 10.30
CA ALA A 61 5.18 -27.63 10.38
C ALA A 61 6.60 -27.88 10.90
N ILE A 62 7.59 -27.11 10.44
CA ILE A 62 8.97 -27.19 10.94
C ILE A 62 9.01 -26.86 12.44
N MET A 63 8.37 -25.76 12.85
CA MET A 63 8.25 -25.37 14.26
C MET A 63 7.60 -26.46 15.12
N TRP A 64 6.50 -27.05 14.63
CA TRP A 64 5.77 -28.11 15.33
C TRP A 64 6.67 -29.33 15.54
N ILE A 65 7.31 -29.81 14.47
CA ILE A 65 8.21 -30.96 14.54
C ILE A 65 9.34 -30.67 15.52
N MET A 66 10.03 -29.52 15.42
CA MET A 66 11.17 -29.20 16.29
C MET A 66 10.80 -28.98 17.76
N THR A 67 9.58 -28.53 18.04
CA THR A 67 9.14 -28.26 19.42
C THR A 67 8.69 -29.54 20.11
N TYR A 68 7.93 -30.40 19.43
CA TYR A 68 7.31 -31.57 20.04
C TYR A 68 8.12 -32.88 19.89
N LEU A 69 9.06 -32.99 18.95
CA LEU A 69 9.99 -34.13 18.91
C LEU A 69 10.86 -34.27 20.17
N PRO A 70 11.49 -33.20 20.71
CA PRO A 70 12.35 -33.33 21.89
C PRO A 70 11.58 -33.56 23.19
N ASP A 71 10.27 -33.30 23.23
CA ASP A 71 9.45 -33.65 24.39
C ASP A 71 9.08 -35.15 24.43
N TYR A 72 9.20 -35.86 23.30
CA TYR A 72 8.87 -37.28 23.18
C TYR A 72 10.07 -38.23 23.28
N PHE A 73 11.30 -37.69 23.23
CA PHE A 73 12.57 -38.44 23.29
C PHE A 73 13.42 -37.99 24.48
#